data_AF-A0A1A9NFQ3-F1
#
_entry.id   AF-A0A1A9NFQ3-F1
#
_cell.length_a   1.000
_cell.length_b   1.000
_cell.length_c   1.000
_cell.angle_alpha   90.00
_cell.angle_beta   90.00
_cell.angle_gamma   90.00
#
_symmetry.space_group_name_H-M   'P 1'
#
loop_
_entity.id
_entity.type
_entity.pdbx_description
1 polymer ?
#
loop_
_entity_poly.entity_id
_entity_poly.type
_entity_poly.pdbx_seq_one_letter_code
_entity_poly.pdbx_strand_id
1 'polypeptide(L)'
;MNKAIELTKAKRTPLLLLLAAACIFVVTAFMPRGFWVDGIKAIAEAAMVGALADWFAVAALFRRVPIPVVSAHTAIIPRNKHKIADNLAVFVQDKFLDVPSLVGLIQKHDPAQSITGWLTQPANTARLGDYVVKLTGGILELTDDVRIQVFIKDALRGVLARVDLSQSMGAILDTLTRDGRHQELLDAGIDQVVTLLREPQAREFIAARIVDWVKSEYPTMEKILPSAWLSEKGAEAIANVVNRMLEQISENPTHQLRQKFDEATHKLIVKLKTDPAFLQKGEELKRYLMEGDALSSYIKDMWGELRAWLKRDLQSSDSALHARVTAMGQWVGRELANDPALRQSLNDHLEEAARAMAPDFAQFLTRHISDTVKNWDSREMSRQIELNIGKDLQYIRINGTIVGGFIGLLLYASSQLFELLRLHVG
;
A
#
# COMPACT_ATOMS: atom_id res chain seq x y z
N MET A 1 -2.28 -0.34 38.73
CA MET A 1 -2.34 -1.31 39.85
C MET A 1 -1.87 -2.68 39.35
N ASN A 2 -0.98 -3.35 40.10
CA ASN A 2 -0.27 -4.52 39.60
C ASN A 2 -1.15 -5.78 39.71
N LYS A 3 -1.65 -6.32 38.58
CA LYS A 3 -2.61 -7.46 38.52
C LYS A 3 -2.17 -8.68 39.35
N ALA A 4 -0.86 -8.89 39.46
CA ALA A 4 -0.28 -9.95 40.30
C ALA A 4 -0.59 -9.77 41.80
N ILE A 5 -0.61 -8.53 42.30
CA ILE A 5 -0.91 -8.23 43.71
C ILE A 5 -2.40 -8.48 43.99
N GLU A 6 -3.28 -8.09 43.07
CA GLU A 6 -4.71 -8.35 43.18
C GLU A 6 -5.02 -9.84 43.20
N LEU A 7 -4.38 -10.62 42.33
CA LEU A 7 -4.56 -12.07 42.32
C LEU A 7 -4.09 -12.71 43.64
N THR A 8 -2.94 -12.29 44.18
CA THR A 8 -2.44 -12.79 45.47
C THR A 8 -3.40 -12.46 46.62
N LYS A 9 -3.96 -11.25 46.64
CA LYS A 9 -4.99 -10.88 47.63
C LYS A 9 -6.26 -11.71 47.47
N ALA A 10 -6.74 -11.87 46.25
CA ALA A 10 -7.96 -12.64 45.96
C ALA A 10 -7.83 -14.12 46.35
N LYS A 11 -6.63 -14.71 46.25
CA LYS A 11 -6.37 -16.10 46.68
C LYS A 11 -6.41 -16.29 48.19
N ARG A 12 -6.20 -15.24 49.00
CA ARG A 12 -6.16 -15.35 50.47
C ARG A 12 -7.54 -15.64 51.07
N THR A 13 -8.58 -14.95 50.61
CA THR A 13 -9.94 -15.09 51.16
C THR A 13 -10.48 -16.52 51.09
N PRO A 14 -10.52 -17.21 49.91
CA PRO A 14 -11.00 -18.58 49.85
C PRO A 14 -10.11 -19.56 50.62
N LEU A 15 -8.79 -19.31 50.67
CA LEU A 15 -7.88 -20.13 51.48
C LEU A 15 -8.20 -20.01 52.98
N LEU A 16 -8.47 -18.80 53.47
CA LEU A 16 -8.85 -18.57 54.86
C LEU A 16 -10.20 -19.23 55.20
N LEU A 17 -11.17 -19.17 54.29
CA LEU A 17 -12.46 -19.86 54.47
C LEU A 17 -12.29 -21.38 54.54
N LEU A 18 -11.46 -21.95 53.66
CA LEU A 18 -11.14 -23.38 53.70
C LEU A 18 -10.46 -23.77 55.02
N LEU A 19 -9.48 -22.99 55.49
CA LEU A 19 -8.80 -23.23 56.76
C LEU A 19 -9.75 -23.10 57.95
N ALA A 20 -10.68 -22.15 57.91
CA ALA A 20 -11.71 -22.00 58.95
C ALA A 20 -12.66 -23.21 58.97
N ALA A 21 -13.16 -23.65 57.81
CA ALA A 21 -14.00 -24.85 57.73
C ALA A 21 -13.27 -26.11 58.22
N ALA A 22 -12.00 -26.29 57.82
CA ALA A 22 -11.18 -27.40 58.29
C ALA A 22 -10.95 -27.36 59.81
N CYS A 23 -10.68 -26.18 60.37
CA CYS A 23 -10.51 -26.00 61.81
C CYS A 23 -11.79 -26.37 62.58
N ILE A 24 -12.95 -25.88 62.12
CA ILE A 24 -14.25 -26.20 62.72
C ILE A 24 -14.51 -27.71 62.65
N PHE A 25 -14.23 -28.35 61.51
CA PHE A 25 -14.36 -29.80 61.36
C PHE A 25 -13.47 -30.58 62.34
N VAL A 26 -12.21 -30.18 62.50
CA VAL A 26 -11.27 -30.83 63.43
C VAL A 26 -11.72 -30.64 64.88
N VAL A 27 -12.09 -29.42 65.29
CA VAL A 27 -12.53 -29.13 66.66
C VAL A 27 -13.80 -29.91 67.01
N THR A 28 -14.78 -29.93 66.10
CA THR A 28 -16.03 -30.69 66.31
C THR A 28 -15.82 -32.20 66.31
N ALA A 29 -14.76 -32.72 65.66
CA ALA A 29 -14.42 -34.13 65.71
C ALA A 29 -13.93 -34.61 67.09
N PHE A 30 -13.35 -33.73 67.90
CA PHE A 30 -12.87 -34.04 69.26
C PHE A 30 -13.87 -33.67 70.37
N MET A 31 -14.99 -33.04 70.03
CA MET A 31 -16.00 -32.60 70.98
C MET A 31 -17.03 -33.73 71.25
N PRO A 32 -17.65 -33.80 72.45
CA PRO A 32 -18.71 -34.77 72.72
C PRO A 32 -19.86 -34.66 71.71
N ARG A 33 -20.41 -35.81 71.30
CA ARG A 33 -21.53 -35.87 70.35
C ARG A 33 -22.77 -35.16 70.91
N GLY A 34 -23.43 -34.41 70.05
CA GLY A 34 -24.65 -33.67 70.39
C GLY A 34 -25.23 -33.03 69.13
N PHE A 35 -26.54 -32.82 69.11
CA PHE A 35 -27.28 -32.32 67.94
C PHE A 35 -26.62 -31.11 67.26
N TRP A 36 -26.23 -30.10 68.04
CA TRP A 36 -25.58 -28.91 67.52
C TRP A 36 -24.15 -29.16 67.03
N VAL A 37 -23.41 -30.03 67.72
CA VAL A 37 -22.02 -30.37 67.35
C VAL A 37 -22.00 -31.16 66.04
N ASP A 38 -22.90 -32.13 65.89
CA ASP A 38 -23.02 -32.94 64.67
C ASP A 38 -23.52 -32.12 63.48
N GLY A 39 -24.44 -31.16 63.70
CA GLY A 39 -24.88 -30.22 62.68
C GLY A 39 -23.78 -29.28 62.19
N ILE A 40 -23.00 -28.68 63.11
CA ILE A 40 -21.86 -27.82 62.75
C ILE A 40 -20.77 -28.64 62.04
N LYS A 41 -20.53 -29.88 62.49
CA LYS A 41 -19.60 -30.80 61.85
C LYS A 41 -20.01 -31.10 60.40
N ALA A 42 -21.29 -31.39 60.16
CA ALA A 42 -21.81 -31.67 58.82
C ALA A 42 -21.70 -30.45 57.89
N ILE A 43 -21.99 -29.25 58.40
CA ILE A 43 -21.77 -27.99 57.66
C ILE A 43 -20.29 -27.82 57.32
N ALA A 44 -19.40 -27.97 58.30
CA ALA A 44 -17.97 -27.77 58.12
C ALA A 44 -17.35 -28.80 57.16
N GLU A 45 -17.78 -30.06 57.25
CA GLU A 45 -17.39 -31.14 56.34
C GLU A 45 -17.80 -30.82 54.89
N ALA A 46 -19.07 -30.48 54.68
CA ALA A 46 -19.58 -30.18 53.35
C ALA A 46 -19.00 -28.88 52.77
N ALA A 47 -18.80 -27.84 53.60
CA ALA A 47 -18.12 -26.61 53.21
C ALA A 47 -16.65 -26.87 52.81
N MET A 48 -15.93 -27.69 53.57
CA MET A 48 -14.55 -28.07 53.28
C MET A 48 -14.45 -28.86 51.96
N VAL A 49 -15.34 -29.85 51.75
CA VAL A 49 -15.39 -30.63 50.51
C VAL A 49 -15.70 -29.75 49.31
N GLY A 50 -16.69 -28.85 49.42
CA GLY A 50 -17.02 -27.90 48.34
C GLY A 50 -15.85 -26.96 48.00
N ALA A 51 -15.19 -26.41 49.02
CA ALA A 51 -14.01 -25.57 48.86
C ALA A 51 -12.83 -26.30 48.18
N LEU A 52 -12.60 -27.58 48.53
CA LEU A 52 -11.56 -28.42 47.92
C LEU A 52 -11.89 -28.78 46.46
N ALA A 53 -13.15 -29.10 46.17
CA ALA A 53 -13.61 -29.41 44.82
C ALA A 53 -13.40 -28.23 43.86
N ASP A 54 -13.81 -27.03 44.27
CA ASP A 54 -13.63 -25.82 43.48
C ASP A 54 -12.16 -25.36 43.43
N TRP A 55 -11.39 -25.62 44.49
CA TRP A 55 -9.94 -25.43 44.45
C TRP A 55 -9.33 -26.28 43.34
N PHE A 56 -9.69 -27.56 43.30
CA PHE A 56 -9.21 -28.51 42.29
C PHE A 56 -9.64 -28.08 40.88
N ALA A 57 -10.90 -27.72 40.66
CA ALA A 57 -11.41 -27.29 39.35
C ALA A 57 -10.64 -26.07 38.80
N VAL A 58 -10.48 -25.03 39.61
CA VAL A 58 -9.76 -23.81 39.20
C VAL A 58 -8.26 -24.10 39.02
N ALA A 59 -7.65 -24.92 39.88
CA ALA A 59 -6.23 -25.27 39.75
C ALA A 59 -5.97 -26.11 38.49
N ALA A 60 -6.85 -27.07 38.20
CA ALA A 60 -6.79 -27.93 37.02
C ALA A 60 -6.94 -27.16 35.71
N LEU A 61 -7.54 -25.97 35.72
CA LEU A 61 -7.63 -25.12 34.53
C LEU A 61 -6.24 -24.60 34.10
N PHE A 62 -5.40 -24.20 35.06
CA PHE A 62 -4.14 -23.49 34.80
C PHE A 62 -2.87 -24.35 34.99
N ARG A 63 -2.89 -25.33 35.89
CA ARG A 63 -1.68 -26.06 36.33
C ARG A 63 -1.93 -27.55 36.39
N ARG A 64 -0.85 -28.32 36.28
CA ARG A 64 -0.90 -29.77 36.49
C ARG A 64 -1.03 -30.06 37.98
N VAL A 65 -2.09 -30.73 38.38
CA VAL A 65 -2.31 -31.10 39.78
C VAL A 65 -1.78 -32.52 39.99
N PRO A 66 -0.87 -32.77 40.96
CA PRO A 66 -0.17 -34.05 41.12
C PRO A 66 -1.02 -35.09 41.86
N ILE A 67 -2.21 -35.42 41.34
CA ILE A 67 -3.06 -36.50 41.85
C ILE A 67 -3.03 -37.64 40.81
N PRO A 68 -2.58 -38.86 41.14
CA PRO A 68 -2.28 -39.92 40.16
C PRO A 68 -3.38 -40.20 39.15
N VAL A 69 -4.64 -40.28 39.59
CA VAL A 69 -5.79 -40.66 38.73
C VAL A 69 -6.29 -39.50 37.85
N VAL A 70 -6.28 -38.27 38.37
CA VAL A 70 -6.88 -37.11 37.68
C VAL A 70 -5.86 -36.20 36.99
N SER A 71 -4.55 -36.37 37.28
CA SER A 71 -3.49 -35.50 36.72
C SER A 71 -3.46 -35.46 35.20
N ALA A 72 -3.92 -36.52 34.52
CA ALA A 72 -3.97 -36.63 33.06
C ALA A 72 -4.92 -35.61 32.40
N HIS A 73 -5.93 -35.11 33.12
CA HIS A 73 -6.94 -34.17 32.60
C HIS A 73 -6.83 -32.76 33.22
N THR A 74 -5.68 -32.44 33.83
CA THR A 74 -5.39 -31.10 34.37
C THR A 74 -4.55 -30.27 33.40
N ALA A 75 -4.31 -29.00 33.71
CA ALA A 75 -3.74 -27.99 32.81
C ALA A 75 -4.53 -27.81 31.50
N ILE A 76 -5.86 -27.65 31.61
CA ILE A 76 -6.79 -27.58 30.46
C ILE A 76 -6.41 -26.45 29.50
N ILE A 77 -6.12 -25.23 30.00
CA ILE A 77 -5.75 -24.09 29.16
C ILE A 77 -4.43 -24.33 28.42
N PRO A 78 -3.31 -24.67 29.11
CA PRO A 78 -2.05 -25.01 28.44
C PRO A 78 -2.19 -26.10 27.38
N ARG A 79 -3.01 -27.13 27.64
CA ARG A 79 -3.19 -28.28 26.75
C ARG A 79 -4.03 -27.96 25.52
N ASN A 80 -5.02 -27.07 25.66
CA ASN A 80 -5.89 -26.66 24.56
C ASN A 80 -5.42 -25.38 23.86
N LYS A 81 -4.19 -24.91 24.09
CA LYS A 81 -3.63 -23.70 23.47
C LYS A 81 -3.91 -23.61 21.97
N HIS A 82 -3.62 -24.67 21.21
CA HIS A 82 -3.82 -24.68 19.76
C HIS A 82 -5.29 -24.49 19.37
N LYS A 83 -6.21 -25.18 20.05
CA LYS A 83 -7.66 -25.01 19.83
C LYS A 83 -8.14 -23.60 20.17
N ILE A 84 -7.62 -23.04 21.27
CA ILE A 84 -7.94 -21.65 21.67
C ILE A 84 -7.42 -20.67 20.60
N ALA A 85 -6.21 -20.89 20.07
CA ALA A 85 -5.63 -20.07 19.01
C ALA A 85 -6.50 -20.09 17.74
N ASP A 86 -6.90 -21.27 17.29
CA ASP A 86 -7.74 -21.44 16.10
C ASP A 86 -9.12 -20.81 16.28
N ASN A 87 -9.78 -21.06 17.42
CA ASN A 87 -11.10 -20.49 17.71
C ASN A 87 -11.05 -18.97 17.86
N LEU A 88 -10.00 -18.43 18.48
CA LEU A 88 -9.81 -16.99 18.61
C LEU A 88 -9.62 -16.34 17.24
N ALA A 89 -8.84 -16.96 16.36
CA ALA A 89 -8.61 -16.46 15.02
C ALA A 89 -9.91 -16.41 14.20
N VAL A 90 -10.71 -17.48 14.23
CA VAL A 90 -12.03 -17.52 13.58
C VAL A 90 -12.98 -16.48 14.18
N PHE A 91 -12.98 -16.32 15.51
CA PHE A 91 -13.79 -15.30 16.17
C PHE A 91 -13.43 -13.88 15.70
N VAL A 92 -12.13 -13.57 15.59
CA VAL A 92 -11.68 -12.26 15.10
C VAL A 92 -12.10 -12.04 13.64
N GLN A 93 -11.96 -13.07 12.81
CA GLN A 93 -12.40 -13.05 11.43
C GLN A 93 -13.90 -12.72 11.31
N ASP A 94 -14.74 -13.49 11.99
CA ASP A 94 -16.20 -13.43 11.84
C ASP A 94 -16.84 -12.20 12.49
N LYS A 95 -16.17 -11.59 13.48
CA LYS A 95 -16.74 -10.48 14.26
C LYS A 95 -16.14 -9.12 13.95
N PHE A 96 -14.92 -9.07 13.42
CA PHE A 96 -14.22 -7.80 13.21
C PHE A 96 -13.73 -7.62 11.77
N LEU A 97 -13.55 -8.70 11.01
CA LEU A 97 -12.96 -8.66 9.67
C LEU A 97 -13.92 -9.18 8.59
N ASP A 98 -15.19 -9.39 8.90
CA ASP A 98 -16.19 -9.69 7.90
C ASP A 98 -16.39 -8.48 6.98
N VAL A 99 -16.66 -8.76 5.71
CA VAL A 99 -16.78 -7.72 4.67
C VAL A 99 -17.82 -6.64 5.07
N PRO A 100 -19.03 -6.99 5.55
CA PRO A 100 -19.99 -5.99 6.02
C PRO A 100 -19.46 -5.09 7.14
N SER A 101 -18.79 -5.65 8.15
CA SER A 101 -18.23 -4.85 9.25
C SER A 101 -17.16 -3.87 8.77
N LEU A 102 -16.26 -4.30 7.86
CA LEU A 102 -15.21 -3.43 7.32
C LEU A 102 -15.78 -2.31 6.45
N VAL A 103 -16.74 -2.61 5.59
CA VAL A 103 -17.45 -1.60 4.77
C VAL A 103 -18.23 -0.65 5.65
N GLY A 104 -18.96 -1.15 6.65
CA GLY A 104 -19.68 -0.31 7.61
C GLY A 104 -18.76 0.61 8.40
N LEU A 105 -17.52 0.18 8.69
CA LEU A 105 -16.52 1.02 9.34
C LEU A 105 -16.07 2.18 8.45
N ILE A 106 -15.84 1.91 7.16
CA ILE A 106 -15.49 2.93 6.14
C ILE A 106 -16.62 3.95 6.02
N GLN A 107 -17.86 3.49 5.87
CA GLN A 107 -19.05 4.36 5.79
C GLN A 107 -19.21 5.25 7.02
N LYS A 108 -18.95 4.71 8.21
CA LYS A 108 -19.11 5.45 9.46
C LYS A 108 -18.07 6.56 9.64
N HIS A 109 -16.84 6.36 9.15
CA HIS A 109 -15.72 7.26 9.45
C HIS A 109 -15.37 8.22 8.30
N ASP A 110 -15.97 8.07 7.11
CA ASP A 110 -15.73 8.92 5.94
C ASP A 110 -14.22 9.16 5.72
N PRO A 111 -13.48 8.14 5.24
CA PRO A 111 -12.04 8.25 5.08
C PRO A 111 -11.66 9.38 4.11
N ALA A 112 -12.47 9.66 3.08
CA ALA A 112 -12.23 10.79 2.19
C ALA A 112 -12.21 12.12 2.94
N GLN A 113 -13.14 12.34 3.87
CA GLN A 113 -13.14 13.54 4.71
C GLN A 113 -11.91 13.61 5.62
N SER A 114 -11.52 12.48 6.22
CA SER A 114 -10.33 12.39 7.07
C SER A 114 -9.05 12.70 6.30
N ILE A 115 -8.90 12.14 5.09
CA ILE A 115 -7.79 12.39 4.16
C ILE A 115 -7.76 13.87 3.76
N THR A 116 -8.92 14.43 3.44
CA THR A 116 -9.07 15.86 3.09
C THR A 116 -8.54 16.73 4.22
N GLY A 117 -9.08 16.58 5.43
CA GLY A 117 -8.67 17.39 6.59
C GLY A 117 -7.19 17.22 6.95
N TRP A 118 -6.62 16.05 6.70
CA TRP A 118 -5.19 15.81 6.88
C TRP A 118 -4.34 16.53 5.82
N LEU A 119 -4.70 16.41 4.53
CA LEU A 119 -3.96 16.98 3.40
C LEU A 119 -4.10 18.51 3.28
N THR A 120 -5.18 19.11 3.77
CA THR A 120 -5.33 20.57 3.78
C THR A 120 -4.32 21.26 4.71
N GLN A 121 -3.75 20.54 5.69
CA GLN A 121 -2.76 21.09 6.62
C GLN A 121 -1.34 21.11 5.98
N PRO A 122 -0.67 22.27 5.88
CA PRO A 122 0.67 22.35 5.28
C PRO A 122 1.73 21.50 5.99
N ALA A 123 1.63 21.37 7.32
CA ALA A 123 2.56 20.55 8.10
C ALA A 123 2.47 19.05 7.76
N ASN A 124 1.28 18.56 7.42
CA ASN A 124 1.07 17.15 7.08
C ASN A 124 1.56 16.82 5.68
N THR A 125 1.35 17.73 4.72
CA THR A 125 1.87 17.57 3.35
C THR A 125 3.39 17.68 3.29
N ALA A 126 4.02 18.51 4.14
CA ALA A 126 5.46 18.51 4.33
C ALA A 126 5.98 17.17 4.89
N ARG A 127 5.30 16.62 5.91
CA ARG A 127 5.62 15.27 6.43
C ARG A 127 5.44 14.19 5.37
N LEU A 128 4.41 14.29 4.55
CA LEU A 128 4.20 13.38 3.41
C LEU A 128 5.41 13.43 2.46
N GLY A 129 5.88 14.64 2.13
CA GLY A 129 7.13 14.85 1.40
C GLY A 129 8.31 14.15 2.05
N ASP A 130 8.52 14.32 3.37
CA ASP A 130 9.61 13.68 4.10
C ASP A 130 9.55 12.14 4.03
N TYR A 131 8.35 11.57 4.18
CA TYR A 131 8.14 10.12 4.07
C TYR A 131 8.40 9.61 2.66
N VAL A 132 7.89 10.30 1.63
CA VAL A 132 8.13 9.91 0.24
C VAL A 132 9.62 9.97 -0.09
N VAL A 133 10.33 11.04 0.29
CA VAL A 133 11.78 11.15 0.12
C VAL A 133 12.51 9.98 0.81
N LYS A 134 12.19 9.68 2.08
CA LYS A 134 12.82 8.57 2.81
C LYS A 134 12.53 7.20 2.17
N LEU A 135 11.28 6.95 1.78
CA LEU A 135 10.88 5.70 1.13
C LEU A 135 11.55 5.54 -0.23
N THR A 136 11.55 6.58 -1.05
CA THR A 136 12.23 6.59 -2.35
C THR A 136 13.74 6.38 -2.18
N GLY A 137 14.36 6.99 -1.18
CA GLY A 137 15.76 6.73 -0.83
C GLY A 137 16.03 5.27 -0.48
N GLY A 138 15.23 4.68 0.42
CA GLY A 138 15.37 3.27 0.79
C GLY A 138 15.16 2.32 -0.40
N ILE A 139 14.18 2.59 -1.26
CA ILE A 139 13.96 1.79 -2.48
C ILE A 139 15.15 1.93 -3.43
N LEU A 140 15.66 3.13 -3.65
CA LEU A 140 16.78 3.40 -4.56
C LEU A 140 18.09 2.72 -4.11
N GLU A 141 18.27 2.54 -2.80
CA GLU A 141 19.40 1.81 -2.20
C GLU A 141 19.26 0.30 -2.36
N LEU A 142 18.06 -0.24 -2.17
CA LEU A 142 17.79 -1.67 -2.27
C LEU A 142 17.74 -2.17 -3.71
N THR A 143 17.59 -1.27 -4.69
CA THR A 143 17.37 -1.70 -6.07
C THR A 143 18.68 -1.94 -6.84
N ASP A 144 18.71 -3.08 -7.53
CA ASP A 144 19.76 -3.47 -8.47
C ASP A 144 19.54 -2.81 -9.84
N ASP A 145 20.48 -1.96 -10.25
CA ASP A 145 20.42 -1.21 -11.51
C ASP A 145 20.27 -2.13 -12.73
N VAL A 146 20.93 -3.29 -12.71
CA VAL A 146 20.92 -4.21 -13.87
C VAL A 146 19.53 -4.78 -14.06
N ARG A 147 18.85 -5.13 -12.95
CA ARG A 147 17.48 -5.68 -13.00
C ARG A 147 16.47 -4.65 -13.48
N ILE A 148 16.57 -3.40 -13.02
CA ILE A 148 15.69 -2.33 -13.51
C ILE A 148 15.91 -2.07 -15.00
N GLN A 149 17.17 -1.99 -15.44
CA GLN A 149 17.45 -1.71 -16.86
C GLN A 149 16.87 -2.79 -17.76
N VAL A 150 17.00 -4.07 -17.37
CA VAL A 150 16.37 -5.19 -18.08
C VAL A 150 14.85 -5.08 -18.04
N PHE A 151 14.25 -4.78 -16.89
CA PHE A 151 12.80 -4.61 -16.76
C PHE A 151 12.27 -3.47 -17.65
N ILE A 152 12.91 -2.30 -17.66
CA ILE A 152 12.51 -1.15 -18.50
C ILE A 152 12.64 -1.53 -19.99
N LYS A 153 13.73 -2.20 -20.37
CA LYS A 153 13.96 -2.68 -21.73
C LYS A 153 12.87 -3.65 -22.18
N ASP A 154 12.51 -4.62 -21.34
CA ASP A 154 11.51 -5.63 -21.65
C ASP A 154 10.09 -5.02 -21.70
N ALA A 155 9.78 -4.10 -20.79
CA ALA A 155 8.53 -3.34 -20.81
C ALA A 155 8.41 -2.50 -22.10
N LEU A 156 9.47 -1.78 -22.48
CA LEU A 156 9.49 -0.97 -23.70
C LEU A 156 9.37 -1.85 -24.95
N ARG A 157 10.06 -3.00 -24.99
CA ARG A 157 9.90 -4.00 -26.06
C ARG A 157 8.47 -4.54 -26.13
N GLY A 158 7.83 -4.78 -24.98
CA GLY A 158 6.44 -5.22 -24.90
C GLY A 158 5.47 -4.18 -25.48
N VAL A 159 5.70 -2.89 -25.20
CA VAL A 159 4.92 -1.78 -25.79
C VAL A 159 5.19 -1.68 -27.30
N LEU A 160 6.46 -1.63 -27.71
CA LEU A 160 6.88 -1.56 -29.13
C LEU A 160 6.33 -2.73 -29.95
N ALA A 161 6.28 -3.94 -29.39
CA ALA A 161 5.71 -5.11 -30.06
C ALA A 161 4.21 -4.96 -30.35
N ARG A 162 3.46 -4.34 -29.43
CA ARG A 162 2.01 -4.11 -29.55
C ARG A 162 1.66 -2.90 -30.41
N VAL A 163 2.57 -1.94 -30.53
CA VAL A 163 2.37 -0.74 -31.34
C VAL A 163 2.77 -1.04 -32.79
N ASP A 164 1.84 -0.79 -33.71
CA ASP A 164 2.14 -0.77 -35.13
C ASP A 164 2.75 0.59 -35.47
N LEU A 165 4.10 0.66 -35.44
CA LEU A 165 4.85 1.91 -35.61
C LEU A 165 4.53 2.56 -36.96
N SER A 166 4.28 1.72 -37.95
CA SER A 166 3.92 2.07 -39.31
C SER A 166 2.65 2.95 -39.37
N GLN A 167 1.57 2.55 -38.69
CA GLN A 167 0.32 3.32 -38.62
C GLN A 167 0.38 4.47 -37.62
N SER A 168 1.14 4.30 -36.53
CA SER A 168 1.20 5.25 -35.41
C SER A 168 1.96 6.53 -35.78
N MET A 169 3.02 6.44 -36.59
CA MET A 169 3.76 7.62 -37.05
C MET A 169 2.87 8.60 -37.82
N GLY A 170 2.03 8.07 -38.71
CA GLY A 170 1.06 8.88 -39.43
C GLY A 170 0.04 9.53 -38.50
N ALA A 171 -0.45 8.83 -37.48
CA ALA A 171 -1.41 9.38 -36.50
C ALA A 171 -0.77 10.45 -35.59
N ILE A 172 0.48 10.27 -35.17
CA ILE A 172 1.23 11.24 -34.37
C ILE A 172 1.47 12.51 -35.19
N LEU A 173 1.98 12.38 -36.42
CA LEU A 173 2.20 13.54 -37.30
C LEU A 173 0.89 14.27 -37.59
N ASP A 174 -0.19 13.54 -37.89
CA ASP A 174 -1.54 14.11 -38.10
C ASP A 174 -2.08 14.86 -36.88
N THR A 175 -1.76 14.40 -35.66
CA THR A 175 -2.13 15.10 -34.42
C THR A 175 -1.27 16.34 -34.19
N LEU A 176 0.02 16.26 -34.49
CA LEU A 176 0.97 17.36 -34.34
C LEU A 176 0.80 18.45 -35.41
N THR A 177 0.27 18.11 -36.58
CA THR A 177 0.01 19.07 -37.66
C THR A 177 -1.39 19.64 -37.64
N ARG A 178 -2.27 19.08 -36.80
CA ARG A 178 -3.65 19.56 -36.56
C ARG A 178 -3.62 21.03 -36.15
N ASP A 179 -4.64 21.76 -36.59
CA ASP A 179 -4.80 23.21 -36.38
C ASP A 179 -3.64 24.06 -36.92
N GLY A 180 -2.88 23.54 -37.90
CA GLY A 180 -1.84 24.30 -38.60
C GLY A 180 -0.52 24.45 -37.85
N ARG A 181 -0.32 23.75 -36.72
CA ARG A 181 0.91 23.83 -35.90
C ARG A 181 2.21 23.54 -36.66
N HIS A 182 2.13 22.79 -37.75
CA HIS A 182 3.28 22.53 -38.62
C HIS A 182 3.76 23.80 -39.37
N GLN A 183 2.90 24.82 -39.49
CA GLN A 183 3.28 26.14 -40.01
C GLN A 183 4.14 26.92 -39.01
N GLU A 184 3.92 26.75 -37.69
CA GLU A 184 4.78 27.37 -36.66
C GLU A 184 6.21 26.80 -36.71
N LEU A 185 6.34 25.51 -37.00
CA LEU A 185 7.65 24.88 -37.24
C LEU A 185 8.30 25.38 -38.55
N LEU A 186 7.48 25.63 -39.58
CA LEU A 186 7.96 26.23 -40.82
C LEU A 186 8.47 27.66 -40.56
N ASP A 187 7.79 28.44 -39.73
CA ASP A 187 8.20 29.80 -39.34
C ASP A 187 9.54 29.78 -38.63
N ALA A 188 9.68 28.95 -37.60
CA ALA A 188 10.94 28.78 -36.87
C ALA A 188 12.08 28.31 -37.78
N GLY A 189 11.78 27.44 -38.75
CA GLY A 189 12.75 26.97 -39.75
C GLY A 189 13.18 28.08 -40.71
N ILE A 190 12.24 28.86 -41.23
CA ILE A 190 12.52 30.01 -42.10
C ILE A 190 13.36 31.03 -41.35
N ASP A 191 13.01 31.35 -40.10
CA ASP A 191 13.75 32.30 -39.26
C ASP A 191 15.19 31.83 -38.99
N GLN A 192 15.39 30.53 -38.75
CA GLN A 192 16.72 29.97 -38.58
C GLN A 192 17.54 30.04 -39.88
N VAL A 193 16.93 29.76 -41.04
CA VAL A 193 17.59 29.87 -42.34
C VAL A 193 17.92 31.33 -42.67
N VAL A 194 17.01 32.26 -42.40
CA VAL A 194 17.25 33.71 -42.56
C VAL A 194 18.38 34.17 -41.63
N THR A 195 18.45 33.65 -40.40
CA THR A 195 19.53 33.94 -39.46
C THR A 195 20.87 33.42 -39.97
N LEU A 196 20.92 32.17 -40.45
CA LEU A 196 22.11 31.60 -41.07
C LEU A 196 22.53 32.39 -42.33
N LEU A 197 21.58 32.82 -43.17
CA LEU A 197 21.84 33.65 -44.35
C LEU A 197 22.32 35.07 -44.03
N ARG A 198 22.20 35.51 -42.77
CA ARG A 198 22.77 36.78 -42.27
C ARG A 198 24.20 36.61 -41.77
N GLU A 199 24.66 35.38 -41.51
CA GLU A 199 26.05 35.12 -41.13
C GLU A 199 27.00 35.28 -42.33
N PRO A 200 28.12 36.02 -42.17
CA PRO A 200 29.07 36.26 -43.27
C PRO A 200 29.63 34.98 -43.89
N GLN A 201 29.99 33.98 -43.06
CA GLN A 201 30.58 32.72 -43.51
C GLN A 201 29.59 31.85 -44.30
N ALA A 202 28.33 31.81 -43.88
CA ALA A 202 27.29 31.07 -44.58
C ALA A 202 26.95 31.72 -45.94
N ARG A 203 26.99 33.06 -46.03
CA ARG A 203 26.85 33.80 -47.30
C ARG A 203 27.93 33.43 -48.29
N GLU A 204 29.20 33.45 -47.88
CA GLU A 204 30.33 33.09 -48.75
C GLU A 204 30.23 31.63 -49.23
N PHE A 205 29.85 30.71 -48.34
CA PHE A 205 29.68 29.30 -48.68
C PHE A 205 28.55 29.06 -49.70
N ILE A 206 27.38 29.67 -49.48
CA ILE A 206 26.22 29.55 -50.36
C ILE A 206 26.51 30.22 -51.70
N ALA A 207 27.16 31.38 -51.68
CA ALA A 207 27.62 32.09 -52.85
C ALA A 207 28.51 31.20 -53.74
N ALA A 208 29.53 30.58 -53.16
CA ALA A 208 30.42 29.67 -53.87
C ALA A 208 29.67 28.48 -54.46
N ARG A 209 28.74 27.89 -53.70
CA ARG A 209 27.93 26.75 -54.17
C ARG A 209 26.96 27.08 -55.29
N ILE A 210 26.36 28.26 -55.28
CA ILE A 210 25.48 28.71 -56.36
C ILE A 210 26.28 28.93 -57.65
N VAL A 211 27.48 29.52 -57.54
CA VAL A 211 28.39 29.69 -58.67
C VAL A 211 28.80 28.33 -59.24
N ASP A 212 29.13 27.35 -58.39
CA ASP A 212 29.48 25.99 -58.81
C ASP A 212 28.30 25.26 -59.49
N TRP A 213 27.09 25.40 -58.95
CA TRP A 213 25.89 24.77 -59.51
C TRP A 213 25.52 25.34 -60.87
N VAL A 214 25.58 26.66 -61.04
CA VAL A 214 25.33 27.31 -62.35
C VAL A 214 26.36 26.83 -63.39
N LYS A 215 27.62 26.66 -62.99
CA LYS A 215 28.68 26.13 -63.85
C LYS A 215 28.44 24.68 -64.26
N SER A 216 27.89 23.82 -63.39
CA SER A 216 27.65 22.40 -63.72
C SER A 216 26.40 22.18 -64.56
N GLU A 217 25.30 22.86 -64.23
CA GLU A 217 23.99 22.56 -64.80
C GLU A 217 23.74 23.32 -66.12
N TYR A 218 24.34 24.51 -66.28
CA TYR A 218 24.14 25.38 -67.45
C TYR A 218 25.46 25.90 -68.04
N PRO A 219 26.33 25.02 -68.59
CA PRO A 219 27.65 25.40 -69.12
C PRO A 219 27.58 26.42 -70.29
N THR A 220 26.45 26.50 -70.99
CA THR A 220 26.22 27.48 -72.07
C THR A 220 25.85 28.87 -71.57
N MET A 221 25.29 29.00 -70.35
CA MET A 221 24.91 30.28 -69.74
C MET A 221 26.13 31.07 -69.24
N GLU A 222 27.25 30.40 -68.97
CA GLU A 222 28.53 31.02 -68.58
C GLU A 222 29.03 32.03 -69.63
N LYS A 223 28.78 31.78 -70.92
CA LYS A 223 29.20 32.66 -72.02
C LYS A 223 28.28 33.87 -72.26
N ILE A 224 27.08 33.87 -71.66
CA ILE A 224 26.03 34.86 -71.92
C ILE A 224 25.75 35.72 -70.68
N LEU A 225 26.04 35.21 -69.48
CA LEU A 225 25.91 35.96 -68.24
C LEU A 225 27.03 37.00 -68.09
N PRO A 226 26.73 38.25 -67.73
CA PRO A 226 27.75 39.23 -67.38
C PRO A 226 28.63 38.70 -66.24
N SER A 227 29.95 38.91 -66.30
CA SER A 227 30.91 38.52 -65.26
C SER A 227 30.55 39.05 -63.86
N ALA A 228 29.69 40.07 -63.77
CA ALA A 228 29.11 40.58 -62.54
C ALA A 228 28.23 39.55 -61.79
N TRP A 229 27.52 38.64 -62.49
CA TRP A 229 26.71 37.59 -61.86
C TRP A 229 27.54 36.45 -61.27
N LEU A 230 28.75 36.24 -61.80
CA LEU A 230 29.73 35.25 -61.32
C LEU A 230 30.72 35.83 -60.30
N SER A 231 30.50 37.08 -59.89
CA SER A 231 31.29 37.76 -58.85
C SER A 231 30.63 37.64 -57.48
N GLU A 232 31.38 37.93 -56.42
CA GLU A 232 30.89 38.02 -55.03
C GLU A 232 29.60 38.86 -54.90
N LYS A 233 29.49 39.93 -55.70
CA LYS A 233 28.28 40.79 -55.77
C LYS A 233 27.05 40.10 -56.35
N GLY A 234 27.22 39.20 -57.32
CA GLY A 234 26.12 38.42 -57.91
C GLY A 234 25.59 37.41 -56.90
N ALA A 235 26.48 36.81 -56.13
CA ALA A 235 26.15 35.87 -55.09
C ALA A 235 25.44 36.54 -53.89
N GLU A 236 25.89 37.74 -53.49
CA GLU A 236 25.16 38.60 -52.54
C GLU A 236 23.77 39.00 -53.05
N ALA A 237 23.65 39.32 -54.34
CA ALA A 237 22.36 39.65 -54.94
C ALA A 237 21.37 38.47 -54.86
N ILE A 238 21.83 37.25 -55.16
CA ILE A 238 21.01 36.03 -55.06
C ILE A 238 20.66 35.73 -53.60
N ALA A 239 21.62 35.81 -52.68
CA ALA A 239 21.36 35.63 -51.25
C ALA A 239 20.32 36.63 -50.73
N ASN A 240 20.39 37.90 -51.14
CA ASN A 240 19.42 38.93 -50.78
C ASN A 240 18.04 38.71 -51.44
N VAL A 241 17.98 38.14 -52.64
CA VAL A 241 16.71 37.74 -53.28
C VAL A 241 16.09 36.57 -52.52
N VAL A 242 16.88 35.55 -52.15
CA VAL A 242 16.42 34.40 -51.35
C VAL A 242 15.95 34.87 -49.96
N ASN A 243 16.69 35.77 -49.31
CA ASN A 243 16.30 36.29 -47.99
C ASN A 243 14.96 37.04 -48.07
N ARG A 244 14.80 37.94 -49.05
CA ARG A 244 13.52 38.66 -49.25
C ARG A 244 12.37 37.72 -49.59
N MET A 245 12.63 36.67 -50.35
CA MET A 245 11.62 35.66 -50.67
C MET A 245 11.21 34.87 -49.41
N LEU A 246 12.18 34.48 -48.56
CA LEU A 246 11.93 33.81 -47.29
C LEU A 246 11.17 34.70 -46.31
N GLU A 247 11.52 35.99 -46.20
CA GLU A 247 10.80 36.99 -45.39
C GLU A 247 9.35 37.15 -45.89
N GLN A 248 9.13 37.25 -47.21
CA GLN A 248 7.78 37.33 -47.80
C GLN A 248 6.93 36.07 -47.55
N ILE A 249 7.56 34.89 -47.54
CA ILE A 249 6.88 33.64 -47.16
C ILE A 249 6.55 33.69 -45.67
N SER A 250 7.48 34.12 -44.82
CA SER A 250 7.29 34.22 -43.36
C SER A 250 6.11 35.13 -43.01
N GLU A 251 6.09 36.35 -43.55
CA GLU A 251 5.11 37.40 -43.22
C GLU A 251 3.70 37.17 -43.80
N ASN A 252 3.55 36.35 -44.84
CA ASN A 252 2.27 36.11 -45.49
C ASN A 252 1.76 34.67 -45.25
N PRO A 253 0.79 34.47 -44.33
CA PRO A 253 0.20 33.16 -44.05
C PRO A 253 -0.49 32.51 -45.25
N THR A 254 -0.94 33.31 -46.22
CA THR A 254 -1.64 32.84 -47.44
C THR A 254 -0.71 32.60 -48.63
N HIS A 255 0.61 32.68 -48.42
CA HIS A 255 1.59 32.52 -49.49
C HIS A 255 1.47 31.16 -50.20
N GLN A 256 1.59 31.14 -51.52
CA GLN A 256 1.40 29.92 -52.34
C GLN A 256 2.35 28.78 -51.94
N LEU A 257 3.58 29.10 -51.50
CA LEU A 257 4.54 28.10 -51.02
C LEU A 257 4.16 27.48 -49.67
N ARG A 258 3.49 28.23 -48.77
CA ARG A 258 2.97 27.67 -47.51
C ARG A 258 1.84 26.69 -47.77
N GLN A 259 0.94 27.01 -48.70
CA GLN A 259 -0.13 26.11 -49.13
C GLN A 259 0.45 24.83 -49.77
N LYS A 260 1.48 24.95 -50.61
CA LYS A 260 2.20 23.79 -51.15
C LYS A 260 2.89 22.95 -50.08
N PHE A 261 3.45 23.58 -49.04
CA PHE A 261 4.03 22.88 -47.90
C PHE A 261 2.98 22.14 -47.09
N ASP A 262 1.83 22.76 -46.82
CA ASP A 262 0.70 22.14 -46.13
C ASP A 262 0.18 20.92 -46.92
N GLU A 263 -0.08 21.08 -48.23
CA GLU A 263 -0.46 19.98 -49.11
C GLU A 263 0.58 18.85 -49.13
N ALA A 264 1.87 19.19 -49.21
CA ALA A 264 2.94 18.20 -49.21
C ALA A 264 3.01 17.44 -47.87
N THR A 265 2.83 18.15 -46.77
CA THR A 265 2.78 17.58 -45.41
C THR A 265 1.59 16.65 -45.26
N HIS A 266 0.41 17.06 -45.72
CA HIS A 266 -0.79 16.24 -45.69
C HIS A 266 -0.65 14.99 -46.58
N LYS A 267 -0.12 15.15 -47.81
CA LYS A 267 0.18 14.02 -48.71
C LYS A 267 1.20 13.07 -48.08
N LEU A 268 2.21 13.59 -47.39
CA LEU A 268 3.20 12.78 -46.68
C LEU A 268 2.56 12.00 -45.53
N ILE A 269 1.69 12.63 -44.73
CA ILE A 269 0.95 11.96 -43.64
C ILE A 269 0.07 10.83 -44.20
N VAL A 270 -0.66 11.09 -45.29
CA VAL A 270 -1.49 10.07 -45.95
C VAL A 270 -0.63 8.92 -46.50
N LYS A 271 0.51 9.23 -47.12
CA LYS A 271 1.46 8.21 -47.60
C LYS A 271 2.05 7.41 -46.45
N LEU A 272 2.44 8.04 -45.36
CA LEU A 272 2.96 7.33 -44.17
C LEU A 272 1.94 6.32 -43.60
N LYS A 273 0.65 6.61 -43.72
CA LYS A 273 -0.44 5.72 -43.25
C LYS A 273 -0.78 4.60 -44.23
N THR A 274 -0.59 4.79 -45.54
CA THR A 274 -1.17 3.91 -46.57
C THR A 274 -0.17 3.27 -47.52
N ASP A 275 1.02 3.84 -47.67
CA ASP A 275 2.03 3.40 -48.64
C ASP A 275 2.81 2.20 -48.08
N PRO A 276 2.78 1.03 -48.74
CA PRO A 276 3.48 -0.17 -48.30
C PRO A 276 4.99 0.04 -48.08
N ALA A 277 5.64 0.91 -48.86
CA ALA A 277 7.07 1.17 -48.71
C ALA A 277 7.39 1.90 -47.40
N PHE A 278 6.55 2.85 -46.99
CA PHE A 278 6.69 3.56 -45.72
C PHE A 278 6.34 2.66 -44.54
N LEU A 279 5.31 1.82 -44.68
CA LEU A 279 4.96 0.86 -43.63
C LEU A 279 6.10 -0.13 -43.39
N GLN A 280 6.72 -0.66 -44.45
CA GLN A 280 7.87 -1.54 -44.36
C GLN A 280 9.07 -0.84 -43.69
N LYS A 281 9.30 0.44 -43.99
CA LYS A 281 10.38 1.24 -43.38
C LYS A 281 10.13 1.51 -41.89
N GLY A 282 8.86 1.70 -41.50
CA GLY A 282 8.45 1.79 -40.10
C GLY A 282 8.72 0.49 -39.34
N GLU A 283 8.43 -0.66 -39.96
CA GLU A 283 8.74 -1.98 -39.39
C GLU A 283 10.25 -2.26 -39.32
N GLU A 284 11.02 -1.78 -40.31
CA GLU A 284 12.48 -1.85 -40.30
C GLU A 284 13.08 -1.01 -39.16
N LEU A 285 12.57 0.21 -38.97
CA LEU A 285 12.97 1.08 -37.85
C LEU A 285 12.58 0.47 -36.50
N LYS A 286 11.38 -0.10 -36.39
CA LYS A 286 10.91 -0.83 -35.20
C LYS A 286 11.86 -1.98 -34.86
N ARG A 287 12.23 -2.79 -35.86
CA ARG A 287 13.17 -3.90 -35.69
C ARG A 287 14.55 -3.41 -35.26
N TYR A 288 15.06 -2.37 -35.91
CA TYR A 288 16.32 -1.74 -35.55
C TYR A 288 16.33 -1.23 -34.10
N LEU A 289 15.24 -0.62 -33.62
CA LEU A 289 15.11 -0.19 -32.23
C LEU A 289 15.01 -1.38 -31.25
N MET A 290 14.31 -2.45 -31.63
CA MET A 290 14.12 -3.63 -30.77
C MET A 290 15.40 -4.48 -30.63
N GLU A 291 16.16 -4.61 -31.72
CA GLU A 291 17.34 -5.47 -31.83
C GLU A 291 18.65 -4.71 -31.59
N GLY A 292 18.66 -3.39 -31.77
CA GLY A 292 19.86 -2.57 -31.66
C GLY A 292 20.36 -2.41 -30.22
N ASP A 293 21.67 -2.54 -30.03
CA ASP A 293 22.35 -2.27 -28.76
C ASP A 293 22.24 -0.80 -28.33
N ALA A 294 22.01 0.11 -29.28
CA ALA A 294 21.84 1.53 -29.04
C ALA A 294 20.70 1.85 -28.06
N LEU A 295 19.54 1.19 -28.20
CA LEU A 295 18.41 1.38 -27.28
C LEU A 295 18.76 0.92 -25.86
N SER A 296 19.50 -0.19 -25.75
CA SER A 296 19.92 -0.74 -24.47
C SER A 296 20.92 0.18 -23.77
N SER A 297 21.89 0.74 -24.51
CA SER A 297 22.84 1.72 -23.97
C SER A 297 22.11 3.00 -23.55
N TYR A 298 21.21 3.51 -24.39
CA TYR A 298 20.45 4.72 -24.08
C TYR A 298 19.59 4.58 -22.82
N ILE A 299 18.88 3.45 -22.65
CA ILE A 299 18.11 3.17 -21.43
C ILE A 299 19.03 3.09 -20.21
N LYS A 300 20.19 2.46 -20.35
CA LYS A 300 21.18 2.35 -19.27
C LYS A 300 21.68 3.73 -18.83
N ASP A 301 22.05 4.58 -19.78
CA ASP A 301 22.56 5.92 -19.50
C ASP A 301 21.47 6.80 -18.89
N MET A 302 20.27 6.80 -19.47
CA MET A 302 19.10 7.53 -18.95
C MET A 302 18.71 7.08 -17.54
N TRP A 303 18.73 5.77 -17.26
CA TRP A 303 18.49 5.25 -15.91
C TRP A 303 19.57 5.71 -14.94
N GLY A 304 20.84 5.65 -15.35
CA GLY A 304 21.98 6.10 -14.54
C GLY A 304 21.89 7.57 -14.19
N GLU A 305 21.57 8.42 -15.17
CA GLU A 305 21.38 9.86 -14.98
C GLU A 305 20.20 10.16 -14.06
N LEU A 306 19.05 9.52 -14.29
CA LEU A 306 17.86 9.67 -13.44
C LEU A 306 18.17 9.26 -11.99
N ARG A 307 18.83 8.11 -11.79
CA ARG A 307 19.24 7.63 -10.46
C ARG A 307 20.20 8.60 -9.79
N ALA A 308 21.21 9.09 -10.51
CA ALA A 308 22.19 10.02 -9.97
C ALA A 308 21.56 11.37 -9.62
N TRP A 309 20.61 11.85 -10.43
CA TRP A 309 19.81 13.03 -10.12
C TRP A 309 18.94 12.79 -8.87
N LEU A 310 18.18 11.69 -8.83
CA LEU A 310 17.27 11.38 -7.73
C LEU A 310 18.05 11.23 -6.41
N LYS A 311 19.21 10.56 -6.43
CA LYS A 311 20.06 10.44 -5.24
C LYS A 311 20.54 11.80 -4.71
N ARG A 312 20.91 12.72 -5.60
CA ARG A 312 21.30 14.09 -5.21
C ARG A 312 20.11 14.86 -4.65
N ASP A 313 18.95 14.74 -5.29
CA ASP A 313 17.72 15.41 -4.86
C ASP A 313 17.30 14.97 -3.46
N LEU A 314 17.31 13.66 -3.19
CA LEU A 314 16.92 13.08 -1.90
C LEU A 314 17.86 13.46 -0.74
N GLN A 315 19.10 13.86 -1.04
CA GLN A 315 20.09 14.31 -0.05
C GLN A 315 20.07 15.84 0.15
N SER A 316 19.39 16.58 -0.73
CA SER A 316 19.27 18.02 -0.66
C SER A 316 18.33 18.43 0.48
N SER A 317 18.67 19.52 1.16
CA SER A 317 17.73 20.20 2.07
C SER A 317 16.57 20.87 1.33
N ASP A 318 16.74 21.13 0.04
CA ASP A 318 15.73 21.67 -0.88
C ASP A 318 15.47 20.62 -1.98
N SER A 319 14.83 19.52 -1.63
CA SER A 319 14.49 18.43 -2.56
C SER A 319 13.33 18.85 -3.46
N ALA A 320 13.53 18.77 -4.78
CA ALA A 320 12.48 19.00 -5.77
C ALA A 320 11.38 17.95 -5.66
N LEU A 321 11.72 16.68 -5.36
CA LEU A 321 10.71 15.65 -5.11
C LEU A 321 9.85 16.01 -3.90
N HIS A 322 10.48 16.43 -2.79
CA HIS A 322 9.76 16.88 -1.59
C HIS A 322 8.80 18.02 -1.88
N ALA A 323 9.29 19.08 -2.53
CA ALA A 323 8.49 20.24 -2.88
C ALA A 323 7.30 19.86 -3.76
N ARG A 324 7.52 18.99 -4.75
CA ARG A 324 6.48 18.54 -5.69
C ARG A 324 5.43 17.64 -5.03
N VAL A 325 5.85 16.73 -4.15
CA VAL A 325 4.94 15.89 -3.35
C VAL A 325 4.11 16.74 -2.39
N THR A 326 4.75 17.71 -1.73
CA THR A 326 4.08 18.64 -0.82
C THR A 326 3.03 19.46 -1.57
N ALA A 327 3.41 20.07 -2.71
CA ALA A 327 2.50 20.85 -3.54
C ALA A 327 1.33 20.00 -4.09
N MET A 328 1.61 18.77 -4.53
CA MET A 328 0.58 17.86 -5.03
C MET A 328 -0.36 17.42 -3.92
N GLY A 329 0.15 17.09 -2.73
CA GLY A 329 -0.68 16.77 -1.56
C GLY A 329 -1.59 17.94 -1.17
N GLN A 330 -1.09 19.18 -1.20
CA GLN A 330 -1.89 20.37 -0.94
C GLN A 330 -2.93 20.63 -2.04
N TRP A 331 -2.59 20.35 -3.30
CA TRP A 331 -3.54 20.45 -4.41
C TRP A 331 -4.67 19.42 -4.24
N VAL A 332 -4.35 18.15 -4.01
CA VAL A 332 -5.34 17.09 -3.76
C VAL A 332 -6.22 17.43 -2.55
N GLY A 333 -5.61 17.88 -1.44
CA GLY A 333 -6.35 18.26 -0.24
C GLY A 333 -7.31 19.43 -0.46
N ARG A 334 -6.95 20.40 -1.31
CA ARG A 334 -7.85 21.51 -1.70
C ARG A 334 -8.96 21.05 -2.63
N GLU A 335 -8.64 20.22 -3.60
CA GLU A 335 -9.64 19.71 -4.56
C GLU A 335 -10.71 18.87 -3.85
N LEU A 336 -10.29 17.95 -2.98
CA LEU A 336 -11.21 17.16 -2.16
C LEU A 336 -12.03 18.03 -1.18
N ALA A 337 -11.45 19.11 -0.65
CA ALA A 337 -12.18 20.03 0.23
C ALA A 337 -13.29 20.79 -0.52
N ASN A 338 -13.04 21.15 -1.78
CA ASN A 338 -13.93 21.96 -2.59
C ASN A 338 -14.99 21.14 -3.35
N ASP A 339 -14.73 19.86 -3.63
CA ASP A 339 -15.63 18.99 -4.38
C ASP A 339 -16.19 17.83 -3.51
N PRO A 340 -17.44 17.94 -3.02
CA PRO A 340 -18.11 16.86 -2.32
C PRO A 340 -18.34 15.61 -3.18
N ALA A 341 -18.55 15.75 -4.49
CA ALA A 341 -18.77 14.62 -5.38
C ALA A 341 -17.50 13.80 -5.56
N LEU A 342 -16.34 14.47 -5.65
CA LEU A 342 -15.03 13.81 -5.66
C LEU A 342 -14.77 13.01 -4.37
N ARG A 343 -15.11 13.58 -3.20
CA ARG A 343 -15.02 12.86 -1.92
C ARG A 343 -15.92 11.63 -1.87
N GLN A 344 -17.16 11.76 -2.33
CA GLN A 344 -18.07 10.62 -2.39
C GLN A 344 -17.53 9.53 -3.31
N SER A 345 -17.06 9.90 -4.51
CA SER A 345 -16.45 8.96 -5.44
C SER A 345 -15.23 8.27 -4.83
N LEU A 346 -14.38 8.98 -4.08
CA LEU A 346 -13.25 8.38 -3.37
C LEU A 346 -13.72 7.37 -2.31
N ASN A 347 -14.75 7.69 -1.53
CA ASN A 347 -15.32 6.76 -0.56
C ASN A 347 -15.89 5.50 -1.24
N ASP A 348 -16.62 5.65 -2.35
CA ASP A 348 -17.18 4.53 -3.09
C ASP A 348 -16.07 3.60 -3.61
N HIS A 349 -14.98 4.15 -4.16
CA HIS A 349 -13.82 3.35 -4.58
C HIS A 349 -13.10 2.68 -3.41
N LEU A 350 -13.00 3.35 -2.25
CA LEU A 350 -12.43 2.76 -1.04
C LEU A 350 -13.29 1.61 -0.52
N GLU A 351 -14.61 1.72 -0.60
CA GLU A 351 -15.53 0.62 -0.27
C GLU A 351 -15.37 -0.56 -1.23
N GLU A 352 -15.29 -0.31 -2.53
CA GLU A 352 -15.10 -1.37 -3.53
C GLU A 352 -13.76 -2.09 -3.32
N ALA A 353 -12.68 -1.32 -3.11
CA ALA A 353 -11.37 -1.87 -2.79
C ALA A 353 -11.41 -2.69 -1.49
N ALA A 354 -12.09 -2.20 -0.45
CA ALA A 354 -12.26 -2.94 0.80
C ALA A 354 -13.05 -4.23 0.61
N ARG A 355 -14.12 -4.24 -0.20
CA ARG A 355 -14.88 -5.46 -0.52
C ARG A 355 -14.03 -6.48 -1.26
N ALA A 356 -13.21 -6.03 -2.20
CA ALA A 356 -12.31 -6.89 -2.97
C ALA A 356 -11.19 -7.48 -2.10
N MET A 357 -10.61 -6.69 -1.20
CA MET A 357 -9.45 -7.09 -0.40
C MET A 357 -9.79 -7.76 0.94
N ALA A 358 -10.98 -7.51 1.50
CA ALA A 358 -11.38 -8.00 2.82
C ALA A 358 -11.25 -9.52 2.99
N PRO A 359 -11.66 -10.38 2.02
CA PRO A 359 -11.54 -11.83 2.17
C PRO A 359 -10.09 -12.31 2.36
N ASP A 360 -9.18 -11.81 1.52
CA ASP A 360 -7.77 -12.18 1.55
C ASP A 360 -7.08 -11.63 2.81
N PHE A 361 -7.40 -10.39 3.18
CA PHE A 361 -6.88 -9.76 4.40
C PHE A 361 -7.36 -10.46 5.66
N ALA A 362 -8.64 -10.82 5.72
CA ALA A 362 -9.21 -11.59 6.83
C ALA A 362 -8.52 -12.95 6.96
N GLN A 363 -8.33 -13.67 5.85
CA GLN A 363 -7.61 -14.95 5.86
C GLN A 363 -6.15 -14.80 6.32
N PHE A 364 -5.44 -13.77 5.84
CA PHE A 364 -4.07 -13.48 6.25
C PHE A 364 -3.99 -13.23 7.76
N LEU A 365 -4.86 -12.37 8.30
CA LEU A 365 -4.89 -12.07 9.74
C LEU A 365 -5.30 -13.28 10.59
N THR A 366 -6.27 -14.08 10.15
CA THR A 366 -6.66 -15.32 10.84
C THR A 366 -5.46 -16.25 10.99
N ARG A 367 -4.70 -16.47 9.91
CA ARG A 367 -3.48 -17.29 9.94
C ARG A 367 -2.45 -16.69 10.88
N HIS A 368 -2.17 -15.40 10.74
CA HIS A 368 -1.17 -14.71 11.55
C HIS A 368 -1.47 -14.76 13.06
N ILE A 369 -2.73 -14.53 13.46
CA ILE A 369 -3.17 -14.59 14.87
C ILE A 369 -3.04 -16.01 15.41
N SER A 370 -3.53 -17.01 14.66
CA SER A 370 -3.45 -18.41 15.08
C SER A 370 -1.99 -18.84 15.27
N ASP A 371 -1.12 -18.57 14.29
CA ASP A 371 0.29 -18.94 14.35
C ASP A 371 1.03 -18.23 15.49
N THR A 372 0.73 -16.96 15.72
CA THR A 372 1.32 -16.18 16.81
C THR A 372 0.99 -16.81 18.18
N VAL A 373 -0.28 -17.12 18.45
CA VAL A 373 -0.70 -17.72 19.72
C VAL A 373 -0.17 -19.16 19.86
N LYS A 374 -0.10 -19.92 18.77
CA LYS A 374 0.49 -21.27 18.76
C LYS A 374 1.97 -21.26 19.13
N ASN A 375 2.70 -20.20 18.72
CA ASN A 375 4.13 -20.03 19.00
C ASN A 375 4.44 -19.56 20.43
N TRP A 376 3.46 -19.10 21.20
CA TRP A 376 3.67 -18.73 22.60
C TRP A 376 3.94 -19.94 23.50
N ASP A 377 4.74 -19.75 24.55
CA ASP A 377 4.88 -20.77 25.60
C ASP A 377 3.53 -20.99 26.31
N SER A 378 3.10 -22.26 26.40
CA SER A 378 1.79 -22.61 26.96
C SER A 378 1.64 -22.22 28.45
N ARG A 379 2.74 -22.17 29.21
CA ARG A 379 2.75 -21.71 30.61
C ARG A 379 2.61 -20.20 30.69
N GLU A 380 3.27 -19.46 29.80
CA GLU A 380 3.17 -18.00 29.76
C GLU A 380 1.76 -17.56 29.37
N MET A 381 1.17 -18.15 28.32
CA MET A 381 -0.23 -17.91 27.97
C MET A 381 -1.18 -18.18 29.15
N SER A 382 -0.99 -19.32 29.82
CA SER A 382 -1.82 -19.68 30.98
C SER A 382 -1.66 -18.70 32.14
N ARG A 383 -0.44 -18.21 32.39
CA ARG A 383 -0.17 -17.18 33.40
C ARG A 383 -0.85 -15.86 33.05
N GLN A 384 -0.80 -15.44 31.79
CA GLN A 384 -1.48 -14.22 31.33
C GLN A 384 -3.00 -14.32 31.51
N ILE A 385 -3.59 -15.47 31.19
CA ILE A 385 -5.03 -15.69 31.42
C ILE A 385 -5.35 -15.72 32.92
N GLU A 386 -4.53 -16.38 33.75
CA GLU A 386 -4.68 -16.42 35.20
C GLU A 386 -4.61 -15.02 35.82
N LEU A 387 -3.74 -14.15 35.32
CA LEU A 387 -3.61 -12.76 35.80
C LEU A 387 -4.82 -11.90 35.47
N ASN A 388 -5.51 -12.17 34.36
CA ASN A 388 -6.65 -11.38 33.91
C ASN A 388 -7.99 -11.85 34.50
N ILE A 389 -8.20 -13.17 34.63
CA ILE A 389 -9.50 -13.76 35.02
C ILE A 389 -9.41 -14.46 36.39
N GLY A 390 -8.21 -14.71 36.90
CA GLY A 390 -8.03 -15.54 38.09
C GLY A 390 -8.59 -14.95 39.39
N LYS A 391 -8.78 -13.63 39.46
CA LYS A 391 -9.49 -12.96 40.56
C LYS A 391 -10.96 -13.37 40.58
N ASP A 392 -11.63 -13.30 39.43
CA ASP A 392 -13.04 -13.63 39.29
C ASP A 392 -13.28 -15.12 39.56
N LEU A 393 -12.34 -15.98 39.13
CA LEU A 393 -12.38 -17.41 39.44
C LEU A 393 -12.25 -17.73 40.94
N GLN A 394 -11.69 -16.83 41.77
CA GLN A 394 -11.66 -17.08 43.22
C GLN A 394 -13.05 -16.98 43.85
N TYR A 395 -13.99 -16.23 43.27
CA TYR A 395 -15.36 -16.16 43.78
C TYR A 395 -16.08 -17.50 43.68
N ILE A 396 -15.76 -18.31 42.67
CA ILE A 396 -16.29 -19.69 42.57
C ILE A 396 -15.93 -20.49 43.83
N ARG A 397 -14.68 -20.39 44.31
CA ARG A 397 -14.23 -21.11 45.53
C ARG A 397 -14.91 -20.61 46.80
N ILE A 398 -15.14 -19.31 46.91
CA ILE A 398 -15.89 -18.72 48.04
C ILE A 398 -17.31 -19.27 48.03
N ASN A 399 -17.97 -19.23 46.86
CA ASN A 399 -19.33 -19.74 46.67
C ASN A 399 -19.40 -21.24 46.96
N GLY A 400 -18.43 -22.04 46.52
CA GLY A 400 -18.35 -23.48 46.83
C GLY A 400 -18.29 -23.79 48.31
N THR A 401 -17.60 -22.96 49.09
CA THR A 401 -17.54 -23.11 50.55
C THR A 401 -18.90 -22.81 51.19
N ILE A 402 -19.56 -21.72 50.76
CA ILE A 402 -20.85 -21.29 51.30
C ILE A 402 -21.96 -22.28 50.92
N VAL A 403 -22.05 -22.63 49.64
CA VAL A 403 -23.04 -23.57 49.10
C VAL A 403 -22.81 -24.97 49.68
N GLY A 404 -21.55 -25.41 49.79
CA GLY A 404 -21.20 -26.67 50.44
C GLY A 404 -21.71 -26.72 51.88
N GLY A 405 -21.47 -25.68 52.67
CA GLY A 405 -21.96 -25.61 54.05
C GLY A 405 -23.49 -25.63 54.15
N PHE A 406 -24.18 -24.91 53.26
CA PHE A 406 -25.64 -24.91 53.20
C PHE A 406 -26.21 -26.29 52.85
N ILE A 407 -25.61 -26.98 51.87
CA ILE A 407 -25.99 -28.35 51.52
C ILE A 407 -25.73 -29.30 52.69
N GLY A 408 -24.60 -29.15 53.40
CA GLY A 408 -24.30 -29.93 54.61
C GLY A 408 -25.37 -29.77 55.68
N LEU A 409 -25.85 -28.54 55.92
CA LEU A 409 -26.96 -28.28 56.85
C LEU A 409 -28.25 -28.97 56.39
N LEU A 410 -28.60 -28.85 55.11
CA LEU A 410 -29.82 -29.46 54.57
C LEU A 410 -29.80 -30.99 54.65
N LEU A 411 -28.65 -31.61 54.34
CA LEU A 411 -28.45 -33.05 54.45
C LEU A 411 -28.53 -33.52 55.90
N TYR A 412 -27.93 -32.78 56.83
CA TYR A 412 -28.02 -33.06 58.26
C TYR A 412 -29.47 -32.96 58.75
N ALA A 413 -30.18 -31.87 58.44
CA ALA A 413 -31.57 -31.68 58.81
C ALA A 413 -32.47 -32.79 58.25
N SER A 414 -32.25 -33.18 56.99
CA SER A 414 -32.96 -34.30 56.36
C SER A 414 -32.67 -35.62 57.06
N SER A 415 -31.41 -35.92 57.39
CA SER A 415 -31.02 -37.14 58.09
C SER A 415 -31.68 -37.24 59.47
N GLN A 416 -31.74 -36.14 60.20
CA GLN A 416 -32.41 -36.07 61.51
C GLN A 416 -33.92 -36.28 61.39
N LEU A 417 -34.54 -35.70 60.36
CA LEU A 417 -35.97 -35.93 60.07
C LEU A 417 -36.26 -37.41 59.76
N PHE A 418 -35.39 -38.07 58.99
CA PHE A 418 -35.53 -39.51 58.70
C PHE A 418 -35.37 -40.36 59.96
N GLU A 419 -34.44 -40.04 60.86
CA GLU A 419 -34.30 -40.75 62.14
C GLU A 419 -35.52 -40.57 63.04
N LEU A 420 -36.08 -39.35 63.11
CA LEU A 420 -37.31 -39.07 63.86
C LEU A 420 -38.52 -39.84 63.31
N LEU A 421 -38.66 -39.91 61.98
CA LEU A 421 -39.71 -40.70 61.33
C LEU A 421 -39.53 -42.19 61.59
N ARG A 422 -38.29 -42.69 61.57
CA ARG A 422 -37.99 -44.09 61.87
C ARG A 422 -38.33 -44.47 63.31
N LEU A 423 -38.21 -43.53 64.25
CA LEU A 423 -38.62 -43.72 65.65
C LEU A 423 -40.15 -43.67 65.87
N HIS A 424 -40.91 -43.00 64.98
CA HIS A 424 -42.37 -42.91 65.07
C HIS A 424 -43.12 -43.99 64.28
N VAL A 425 -42.46 -44.61 63.30
CA VAL A 425 -43.03 -45.68 62.45
C VAL A 425 -42.58 -47.08 62.93
N GLY A 426 -41.82 -47.15 64.04
CA GLY A 426 -41.35 -48.38 64.67
C GLY A 426 -42.27 -48.88 65.78
#